data_AF-A0A1I5TGD8-F1
#
_entry.id   AF-A0A1I5TGD8-F1
#
_cell.length_a   1.000
_cell.length_b   1.000
_cell.length_c   1.000
_cell.angle_alpha   90.00
_cell.angle_beta   90.00
_cell.angle_gamma   90.00
#
_symmetry.space_group_name_H-M   'P 1'
#
loop_
_entity.id
_entity.type
_entity.pdbx_description
1 polymer ?
#
loop_
_entity_poly.entity_id
_entity_poly.type
_entity_poly.pdbx_seq_one_letter_code
_entity_poly.pdbx_strand_id
1 'polypeptide(L)'
;MIGRAAKILSRAFPNMFYATSIALLLAALVIVYLDNQKTAERLIALRLSPPATVPLESFDAERHTGLAGEVTLLAQADLTAPARVTHGGPLSQRPAVAFPLLPAGAEAGPALGFAVFPDAEPDNGTVLWPRYLTDVRGVGKRGPLVELNGTLGAPAGLGEAVRAALSDRALDLVPSPVAVTPWVGSRAAALAEPVRTGARVVLFWLAALCLLAGLGGTWWSRRREAAQEDDRQIMPQMFAVPYFQPLTESAKARDRFPPLPGPEDPRLRPSVARGRRRHLPVPRPVRLSVERSAR
;
A
#
# COMPACT_ATOMS: atom_id res chain seq x y z
N MET A 1 -10.09 -8.62 38.25
CA MET A 1 -9.06 -8.57 37.19
C MET A 1 -9.58 -8.03 35.84
N ILE A 2 -10.81 -8.35 35.43
CA ILE A 2 -11.42 -7.95 34.13
C ILE A 2 -11.35 -6.42 33.88
N GLY A 3 -11.57 -5.59 34.90
CA GLY A 3 -11.57 -4.13 34.73
C GLY A 3 -10.22 -3.49 34.38
N ARG A 4 -9.08 -4.10 34.75
CA ARG A 4 -7.74 -3.56 34.41
C ARG A 4 -7.41 -3.79 32.93
N ALA A 5 -7.73 -4.96 32.40
CA ALA A 5 -7.50 -5.29 30.99
C ALA A 5 -8.32 -4.39 30.05
N ALA A 6 -9.60 -4.18 30.36
CA ALA A 6 -10.47 -3.29 29.58
C ALA A 6 -9.97 -1.82 29.57
N LYS A 7 -9.40 -1.35 30.69
CA LYS A 7 -8.82 0.00 30.78
C LYS A 7 -7.52 0.16 29.97
N ILE A 8 -6.71 -0.89 29.89
CA ILE A 8 -5.50 -0.88 29.05
C ILE A 8 -5.90 -0.89 27.57
N LEU A 9 -6.84 -1.76 27.19
CA LEU A 9 -7.28 -1.90 25.81
C LEU A 9 -7.93 -0.60 25.27
N SER A 10 -8.78 0.04 26.06
CA SER A 10 -9.43 1.30 25.66
C SER A 10 -8.46 2.47 25.48
N ARG A 11 -7.31 2.48 26.17
CA ARG A 11 -6.25 3.48 25.97
C ARG A 11 -5.35 3.17 24.78
N ALA A 12 -5.09 1.88 24.53
CA ALA A 12 -4.26 1.46 23.41
C ALA A 12 -4.97 1.63 22.06
N PHE A 13 -6.30 1.46 22.04
CA PHE A 13 -7.08 1.43 20.79
C PHE A 13 -6.91 2.67 19.91
N PRO A 14 -7.06 3.93 20.38
CA PRO A 14 -6.85 5.10 19.53
C PRO A 14 -5.40 5.25 19.05
N ASN A 15 -4.43 4.91 19.90
CA ASN A 15 -3.00 4.96 19.55
C ASN A 15 -2.66 3.99 18.41
N MET A 16 -3.32 2.83 18.34
CA MET A 16 -3.15 1.90 17.23
C MET A 16 -3.63 2.53 15.91
N PHE A 17 -4.80 3.20 15.88
CA PHE A 17 -5.28 3.87 14.67
C PHE A 17 -4.36 5.00 14.22
N TYR A 18 -3.83 5.80 15.14
CA TYR A 18 -2.86 6.85 14.80
C TYR A 18 -1.58 6.24 14.22
N ALA A 19 -1.04 5.19 14.84
CA ALA A 19 0.15 4.50 14.34
C ALA A 19 -0.09 3.91 12.94
N THR A 20 -1.24 3.26 12.71
CA THR A 20 -1.62 2.74 11.40
C THR A 20 -1.79 3.86 10.37
N SER A 21 -2.43 4.97 10.73
CA SER A 21 -2.55 6.13 9.85
C SER A 21 -1.20 6.69 9.43
N ILE A 22 -0.25 6.83 10.37
CA ILE A 22 1.10 7.32 10.07
C ILE A 22 1.82 6.35 9.13
N ALA A 23 1.74 5.04 9.40
CA ALA A 23 2.36 4.02 8.54
C ALA A 23 1.80 4.06 7.11
N LEU A 24 0.48 4.21 6.95
CA LEU A 24 -0.17 4.33 5.64
C LEU A 24 0.25 5.62 4.89
N LEU A 25 0.38 6.75 5.60
CA LEU A 25 0.88 7.99 5.00
C LEU A 25 2.34 7.87 4.55
N LEU A 26 3.19 7.22 5.35
CA LEU A 26 4.58 6.95 4.96
C LEU A 26 4.65 6.05 3.73
N ALA A 27 3.83 4.99 3.67
CA ALA A 27 3.74 4.14 2.49
C ALA A 27 3.27 4.93 1.25
N ALA A 28 2.26 5.79 1.39
CA ALA A 28 1.81 6.65 0.31
C ALA A 28 2.90 7.62 -0.16
N LEU A 29 3.68 8.19 0.76
CA LEU A 29 4.82 9.07 0.45
C LEU A 29 5.91 8.33 -0.34
N VAL A 30 6.23 7.09 0.04
CA VAL A 30 7.19 6.26 -0.71
C VAL A 30 6.68 5.99 -2.13
N ILE A 31 5.41 5.69 -2.31
CA ILE A 31 4.83 5.50 -3.65
C ILE A 31 4.91 6.79 -4.48
N VAL A 32 4.59 7.95 -3.89
CA VAL A 32 4.72 9.25 -4.57
C VAL A 32 6.15 9.51 -4.99
N TYR A 33 7.13 9.21 -4.13
CA TYR A 33 8.54 9.33 -4.46
C TYR A 33 8.92 8.44 -5.65
N LEU A 34 8.51 7.17 -5.66
CA LEU A 34 8.78 6.25 -6.77
C LEU A 34 8.10 6.67 -8.08
N ASP A 35 6.85 7.13 -8.03
CA ASP A 35 6.13 7.69 -9.19
C ASP A 35 6.88 8.91 -9.76
N ASN A 36 7.40 9.78 -8.88
CA ASN A 36 8.16 10.96 -9.27
C ASN A 36 9.51 10.60 -9.88
N GLN A 37 10.21 9.58 -9.36
CA GLN A 37 11.47 9.09 -9.95
C GLN A 37 11.24 8.56 -11.37
N LYS A 38 10.21 7.72 -11.57
CA LYS A 38 9.84 7.24 -12.92
C LYS A 38 9.45 8.37 -13.87
N THR A 39 8.76 9.38 -13.35
CA THR A 39 8.41 10.57 -14.14
C THR A 39 9.66 11.36 -14.52
N ALA A 40 10.63 11.52 -13.61
CA ALA A 40 11.90 12.16 -13.90
C ALA A 40 12.71 11.38 -14.96
N GLU A 41 12.75 10.05 -14.87
CA GLU A 41 13.38 9.18 -15.88
C GLU A 41 12.76 9.38 -17.27
N ARG A 42 11.43 9.46 -17.37
CA ARG A 42 10.72 9.77 -18.63
C ARG A 42 11.08 11.14 -19.18
N LEU A 43 11.20 12.16 -18.33
CA LEU A 43 11.61 13.50 -18.73
C LEU A 43 13.07 13.58 -19.19
N ILE A 44 13.96 12.77 -18.60
CA ILE A 44 15.33 12.63 -19.08
C ILE A 44 15.33 11.92 -20.43
N ALA A 45 14.55 10.85 -20.56
CA ALA A 45 14.45 10.08 -21.79
C ALA A 45 13.94 10.94 -22.97
N LEU A 46 13.01 11.88 -22.73
CA LEU A 46 12.56 12.86 -23.74
C LEU A 46 13.69 13.69 -24.36
N ARG A 47 14.76 13.95 -23.60
CA ARG A 47 15.93 14.71 -24.09
C ARG A 47 16.93 13.82 -24.83
N LEU A 48 16.84 12.51 -24.63
CA LEU A 48 17.64 11.52 -25.35
C LEU A 48 16.93 11.12 -26.64
N SER A 49 17.73 10.69 -27.62
CA SER A 49 17.21 10.10 -28.84
C SER A 49 16.44 8.81 -28.52
N PRO A 50 15.40 8.47 -29.31
CA PRO A 50 14.73 7.19 -29.20
C PRO A 50 15.71 6.01 -29.31
N PRO A 51 15.39 4.85 -28.71
CA PRO A 51 16.14 3.63 -28.96
C PRO A 51 16.21 3.30 -30.45
N ALA A 52 17.32 2.71 -30.89
CA ALA A 52 17.47 2.25 -32.26
C ALA A 52 16.41 1.19 -32.59
N THR A 53 15.90 1.22 -33.83
CA THR A 53 14.96 0.22 -34.32
C THR A 53 15.67 -1.13 -34.45
N VAL A 54 15.18 -2.14 -33.74
CA VAL A 54 15.75 -3.50 -33.77
C VAL A 54 14.71 -4.50 -34.27
N PRO A 55 15.08 -5.45 -35.15
CA PRO A 55 14.21 -6.57 -35.51
C PRO A 55 13.78 -7.37 -34.28
N LEU A 56 12.53 -7.84 -34.25
CA LEU A 56 11.96 -8.58 -33.11
C LEU A 56 12.80 -9.81 -32.74
N GLU A 57 13.33 -10.53 -33.73
CA GLU A 57 14.15 -11.72 -33.56
C GLU A 57 15.53 -11.48 -32.93
N SER A 58 16.03 -10.24 -32.97
CA SER A 58 17.31 -9.85 -32.37
C SER A 58 17.13 -8.98 -31.14
N PHE A 59 15.91 -8.86 -30.62
CA PHE A 59 15.62 -8.06 -29.44
C PHE A 59 16.26 -8.67 -28.18
N ASP A 60 16.99 -7.82 -27.45
CA ASP A 60 17.57 -8.10 -26.15
C ASP A 60 17.11 -6.97 -25.20
N ALA A 61 16.34 -7.34 -24.17
CA ALA A 61 15.76 -6.37 -23.26
C ALA A 61 16.80 -5.54 -22.50
N GLU A 62 18.00 -6.08 -22.24
CA GLU A 62 19.04 -5.36 -21.51
C GLU A 62 19.73 -4.30 -22.38
N ARG A 63 19.78 -4.52 -23.70
CA ARG A 63 20.54 -3.69 -24.64
C ARG A 63 19.67 -2.74 -25.45
N HIS A 64 18.43 -3.13 -25.74
CA HIS A 64 17.55 -2.44 -26.67
C HIS A 64 16.38 -1.72 -26.00
N THR A 65 16.40 -1.64 -24.66
CA THR A 65 15.40 -0.89 -23.88
C THR A 65 15.97 0.46 -23.45
N GLY A 66 15.24 1.53 -23.74
CA GLY A 66 15.58 2.89 -23.29
C GLY A 66 15.35 3.10 -21.79
N LEU A 67 15.82 4.24 -21.27
CA LEU A 67 15.77 4.57 -19.84
C LEU A 67 14.35 4.47 -19.23
N ALA A 68 13.33 4.89 -19.99
CA ALA A 68 11.94 4.86 -19.56
C ALA A 68 11.20 3.54 -19.91
N GLY A 69 11.94 2.47 -20.20
CA GLY A 69 11.37 1.20 -20.68
C GLY A 69 10.93 1.25 -22.15
N GLU A 70 11.43 2.22 -22.91
CA GLU A 70 11.05 2.45 -24.31
C GLU A 70 11.67 1.40 -25.22
N VAL A 71 10.94 0.98 -26.25
CA VAL A 71 11.44 0.09 -27.29
C VAL A 71 10.95 0.53 -28.66
N THR A 72 11.79 0.28 -29.66
CA THR A 72 11.47 0.48 -31.08
C THR A 72 11.73 -0.84 -31.80
N LEU A 73 10.67 -1.60 -32.11
CA LEU A 73 10.79 -2.94 -32.70
C LEU A 73 10.30 -2.96 -34.14
N LEU A 74 11.04 -3.61 -35.03
CA LEU A 74 10.54 -3.99 -36.35
C LEU A 74 9.97 -5.41 -36.29
N ALA A 75 8.68 -5.56 -36.56
CA ALA A 75 8.00 -6.85 -36.50
C ALA A 75 6.93 -6.96 -37.59
N GLN A 76 6.49 -8.18 -37.89
CA GLN A 76 5.30 -8.43 -38.70
C GLN A 76 4.11 -8.67 -37.78
N ALA A 77 3.09 -7.81 -37.83
CA ALA A 77 1.88 -7.97 -37.01
C ALA A 77 0.88 -8.90 -37.71
N ASP A 78 0.45 -9.97 -37.03
CA ASP A 78 -0.61 -10.84 -37.53
C ASP A 78 -1.99 -10.22 -37.25
N LEU A 79 -2.62 -9.68 -38.30
CA LEU A 79 -3.93 -9.04 -38.20
C LEU A 79 -5.09 -10.01 -38.33
N THR A 80 -4.83 -11.26 -38.70
CA THR A 80 -5.86 -12.27 -38.93
C THR A 80 -6.38 -12.85 -37.62
N ALA A 81 -5.60 -12.72 -36.54
CA ALA A 81 -5.91 -13.34 -35.26
C ALA A 81 -5.76 -12.38 -34.04
N PRO A 82 -6.44 -11.22 -34.01
CA PRO A 82 -6.35 -10.29 -32.89
C PRO A 82 -6.98 -10.86 -31.61
N ALA A 83 -6.19 -11.05 -30.56
CA ALA A 83 -6.71 -11.49 -29.26
C ALA A 83 -7.46 -10.34 -28.58
N ARG A 84 -8.74 -10.56 -28.31
CA ARG A 84 -9.60 -9.62 -27.59
C ARG A 84 -9.67 -10.11 -26.15
N VAL A 85 -9.22 -9.27 -25.22
CA VAL A 85 -9.14 -9.63 -23.82
C VAL A 85 -9.67 -8.48 -22.96
N THR A 86 -10.15 -8.81 -21.77
CA THR A 86 -10.45 -7.83 -20.73
C THR A 86 -9.39 -7.93 -19.65
N HIS A 87 -9.00 -6.80 -19.09
CA HIS A 87 -8.02 -6.73 -18.02
C HIS A 87 -8.42 -5.75 -16.92
N GLY A 88 -7.74 -5.86 -15.79
CA GLY A 88 -8.04 -5.09 -14.59
C GLY A 88 -8.76 -5.93 -13.53
N GLY A 89 -9.05 -5.29 -12.40
CA GLY A 89 -9.66 -5.96 -11.25
C GLY A 89 -11.18 -6.19 -11.41
N PRO A 90 -11.82 -6.82 -10.41
CA PRO A 90 -13.26 -7.07 -10.40
C PRO A 90 -14.11 -5.80 -10.55
N LEU A 91 -13.58 -4.65 -10.15
CA LEU A 91 -14.27 -3.35 -10.17
C LEU A 91 -13.95 -2.51 -11.42
N SER A 92 -13.00 -2.92 -12.25
CA SER A 92 -12.60 -2.16 -13.44
C SER A 92 -12.10 -3.10 -14.53
N GLN A 93 -13.04 -3.75 -15.22
CA GLN A 93 -12.74 -4.49 -16.44
C GLN A 93 -12.59 -3.51 -17.59
N ARG A 94 -11.45 -3.55 -18.28
CA ARG A 94 -11.12 -2.69 -19.40
C ARG A 94 -10.81 -3.55 -20.62
N PRO A 95 -11.37 -3.22 -21.80
CA PRO A 95 -11.06 -3.96 -23.01
C PRO A 95 -9.60 -3.72 -23.43
N ALA A 96 -9.02 -4.69 -24.09
CA ALA A 96 -7.74 -4.58 -24.75
C ALA A 96 -7.72 -5.47 -25.99
N VAL A 97 -6.95 -5.05 -26.98
CA VAL A 97 -6.70 -5.83 -28.19
C VAL A 97 -5.21 -6.10 -28.28
N ALA A 98 -4.84 -7.35 -28.52
CA ALA A 98 -3.47 -7.76 -28.73
C ALA A 98 -3.29 -8.39 -30.11
N PHE A 99 -2.19 -8.04 -30.78
CA PHE A 99 -1.80 -8.58 -32.07
C PHE A 99 -0.53 -9.43 -31.90
N PRO A 100 -0.52 -10.69 -32.34
CA PRO A 100 0.69 -11.49 -32.38
C PRO A 100 1.77 -10.81 -33.23
N LEU A 101 3.01 -10.87 -32.75
CA LEU A 101 4.16 -10.34 -33.47
C LEU A 101 5.04 -11.49 -33.93
N LEU A 102 5.26 -11.51 -35.25
CA LEU A 102 6.08 -12.48 -35.95
C LEU A 102 7.40 -11.81 -36.38
N PRO A 103 8.47 -12.59 -36.62
CA PRO A 103 9.69 -12.10 -37.25
C PRO A 103 9.39 -11.43 -38.60
N ALA A 104 10.24 -10.50 -39.01
CA ALA A 104 10.08 -9.84 -40.31
C ALA A 104 10.15 -10.87 -41.46
N GLY A 105 9.11 -10.93 -42.29
CA GLY A 105 9.05 -11.84 -43.44
C GLY A 105 8.60 -13.26 -43.10
N ALA A 106 8.22 -13.55 -41.85
CA ALA A 106 7.72 -14.86 -41.46
C ALA A 106 6.39 -15.21 -42.17
N GLU A 107 6.30 -16.44 -42.65
CA GLU A 107 5.08 -17.00 -43.27
C GLU A 107 4.30 -17.88 -42.31
N ALA A 108 5.02 -18.52 -41.39
CA ALA A 108 4.51 -19.45 -40.40
C ALA A 108 5.50 -19.51 -39.22
N GLY A 109 5.08 -20.16 -38.13
CA GLY A 109 5.89 -20.35 -36.94
C GLY A 109 5.29 -19.66 -35.71
N PRO A 110 5.94 -19.84 -34.55
CA PRO A 110 5.47 -19.27 -33.30
C PRO A 110 5.63 -17.74 -33.31
N ALA A 111 4.69 -17.06 -32.66
CA ALA A 111 4.82 -15.63 -32.37
C ALA A 111 5.92 -15.41 -31.32
N LEU A 112 6.86 -14.51 -31.64
CA LEU A 112 7.94 -14.13 -30.72
C LEU A 112 7.48 -13.12 -29.67
N GLY A 113 6.33 -12.49 -29.90
CA GLY A 113 5.80 -11.47 -29.01
C GLY A 113 4.36 -11.10 -29.34
N PHE A 114 3.89 -10.05 -28.70
CA PHE A 114 2.59 -9.46 -28.98
C PHE A 114 2.60 -7.96 -28.69
N ALA A 115 1.90 -7.19 -29.52
CA ALA A 115 1.61 -5.78 -29.29
C ALA A 115 0.24 -5.65 -28.61
N VAL A 116 0.15 -4.96 -27.48
CA VAL A 116 -1.10 -4.75 -26.76
C VAL A 116 -1.53 -3.30 -26.78
N PHE A 117 -2.79 -3.07 -27.13
CA PHE A 117 -3.45 -1.79 -27.08
C PHE A 117 -4.47 -1.80 -25.94
N PRO A 118 -4.09 -1.31 -24.73
CA PRO A 118 -5.02 -1.20 -23.63
C PRO A 118 -6.10 -0.16 -23.95
N ASP A 119 -7.30 -0.36 -23.41
CA ASP A 119 -8.46 0.51 -23.63
C ASP A 119 -8.91 0.60 -25.11
N ALA A 120 -8.39 -0.27 -25.98
CA ALA A 120 -8.89 -0.43 -27.33
C ALA A 120 -10.18 -1.24 -27.30
N GLU A 121 -11.27 -0.63 -27.74
CA GLU A 121 -12.52 -1.34 -27.97
C GLU A 121 -12.43 -2.13 -29.28
N PRO A 122 -12.82 -3.42 -29.27
CA PRO A 122 -12.94 -4.17 -30.50
C PRO A 122 -14.11 -3.58 -31.30
N ASP A 123 -13.80 -2.79 -32.31
CA ASP A 123 -14.83 -2.28 -33.21
C ASP A 123 -15.55 -3.46 -33.88
N ASN A 124 -16.88 -3.39 -33.96
CA ASN A 124 -17.77 -4.51 -34.32
C ASN A 124 -17.73 -4.92 -35.81
N GLY A 125 -16.59 -4.74 -36.48
CA GLY A 125 -16.40 -5.12 -37.88
C GLY A 125 -15.46 -4.22 -38.67
N THR A 126 -15.05 -3.08 -38.13
CA THR A 126 -14.15 -2.15 -38.81
C THR A 126 -12.70 -2.36 -38.39
N VAL A 127 -11.85 -2.29 -39.39
CA VAL A 127 -10.45 -2.68 -39.31
C VAL A 127 -9.72 -1.78 -38.32
N LEU A 128 -9.32 -2.34 -37.17
CA LEU A 128 -8.62 -1.65 -36.08
C LEU A 128 -7.24 -1.09 -36.52
N TRP A 129 -6.73 -1.53 -37.67
CA TRP A 129 -5.35 -1.37 -38.09
C TRP A 129 -4.79 0.07 -38.19
N PRO A 130 -5.44 1.12 -38.75
CA PRO A 130 -4.71 2.32 -39.14
C PRO A 130 -4.52 3.26 -37.94
N ARG A 131 -5.35 3.08 -36.91
CA ARG A 131 -5.35 3.91 -35.70
C ARG A 131 -4.27 3.47 -34.73
N TYR A 132 -3.94 2.19 -34.72
CA TYR A 132 -3.05 1.57 -33.73
C TYR A 132 -1.68 1.20 -34.30
N LEU A 133 -1.57 0.98 -35.63
CA LEU A 133 -0.33 0.61 -36.30
C LEU A 133 0.03 1.66 -37.35
N THR A 134 0.56 2.80 -36.90
CA THR A 134 0.79 3.99 -37.74
C THR A 134 2.04 3.89 -38.63
N ASP A 135 3.07 3.17 -38.19
CA ASP A 135 4.39 3.14 -38.85
C ASP A 135 4.58 1.85 -39.67
N VAL A 136 3.77 1.69 -40.71
CA VAL A 136 3.87 0.55 -41.64
C VAL A 136 5.07 0.77 -42.59
N ARG A 137 6.08 -0.10 -42.48
CA ARG A 137 7.28 -0.10 -43.33
C ARG A 137 7.13 -0.94 -44.60
N GLY A 138 6.16 -1.85 -44.62
CA GLY A 138 5.91 -2.72 -45.77
C GLY A 138 4.78 -3.71 -45.51
N VAL A 139 4.57 -4.62 -46.47
CA VAL A 139 3.56 -5.68 -46.37
C VAL A 139 4.27 -7.02 -46.36
N GLY A 140 4.11 -7.77 -45.26
CA GLY A 140 4.54 -9.16 -45.14
C GLY A 140 3.43 -10.13 -45.51
N LYS A 141 3.73 -11.43 -45.47
CA LYS A 141 2.80 -12.49 -45.91
C LYS A 141 1.59 -12.69 -44.99
N ARG A 142 1.73 -12.46 -43.68
CA ARG A 142 0.64 -12.57 -42.68
C ARG A 142 0.03 -11.23 -42.29
N GLY A 143 0.67 -10.14 -42.65
CA GLY A 143 0.25 -8.80 -42.25
C GLY A 143 1.35 -7.77 -42.47
N PRO A 144 1.12 -6.51 -42.07
CA PRO A 144 2.06 -5.43 -42.28
C PRO A 144 3.34 -5.63 -41.47
N LEU A 145 4.45 -5.21 -42.07
CA LEU A 145 5.69 -4.95 -41.36
C LEU A 145 5.56 -3.58 -40.69
N VAL A 146 5.57 -3.58 -39.36
CA VAL A 146 5.32 -2.41 -38.54
C VAL A 146 6.54 -2.09 -37.69
N GLU A 147 6.84 -0.80 -37.58
CA GLU A 147 7.75 -0.28 -36.57
C GLU A 147 6.93 0.09 -35.33
N LEU A 148 7.16 -0.64 -34.24
CA LEU A 148 6.41 -0.51 -33.00
C LEU A 148 7.21 0.35 -32.03
N ASN A 149 6.75 1.58 -31.87
CA ASN A 149 7.22 2.52 -30.86
C ASN A 149 6.35 2.37 -29.60
N GLY A 150 6.96 2.04 -28.46
CA GLY A 150 6.19 1.81 -27.24
C GLY A 150 7.02 1.57 -25.99
N THR A 151 6.37 1.03 -24.97
CA THR A 151 7.02 0.56 -23.75
C THR A 151 7.05 -0.97 -23.70
N LEU A 152 8.17 -1.51 -23.23
CA LEU A 152 8.32 -2.94 -22.96
C LEU A 152 7.40 -3.37 -21.82
N GLY A 153 6.74 -4.51 -22.02
CA GLY A 153 5.81 -5.11 -21.08
C GLY A 153 4.34 -4.85 -21.42
N ALA A 154 3.48 -5.48 -20.63
CA ALA A 154 2.05 -5.27 -20.63
C ALA A 154 1.58 -4.91 -19.20
N PRO A 155 0.45 -4.20 -19.06
CA PRO A 155 -0.25 -4.06 -17.78
C PRO A 155 -0.35 -5.38 -17.00
N ALA A 156 -0.31 -5.31 -15.68
CA ALA A 156 -0.36 -6.49 -14.81
C ALA A 156 -1.59 -7.37 -15.12
N GLY A 157 -1.39 -8.68 -15.22
CA GLY A 157 -2.42 -9.67 -15.58
C GLY A 157 -2.80 -9.72 -17.07
N LEU A 158 -2.54 -8.66 -17.84
CA LEU A 158 -2.92 -8.61 -19.25
C LEU A 158 -2.08 -9.57 -20.11
N GLY A 159 -0.79 -9.75 -19.81
CA GLY A 159 0.06 -10.69 -20.53
C GLY A 159 -0.39 -12.15 -20.41
N GLU A 160 -0.91 -12.56 -19.25
CA GLU A 160 -1.45 -13.90 -19.04
C GLU A 160 -2.76 -14.10 -19.79
N ALA A 161 -3.66 -13.10 -19.75
CA ALA A 161 -4.91 -13.13 -20.50
C ALA A 161 -4.68 -13.20 -22.01
N VAL A 162 -3.72 -12.43 -22.54
CA VAL A 162 -3.34 -12.48 -23.96
C VAL A 162 -2.76 -13.85 -24.32
N ARG A 163 -1.87 -14.40 -23.49
CA ARG A 163 -1.29 -15.73 -23.72
C ARG A 163 -2.37 -16.81 -23.77
N ALA A 164 -3.32 -16.80 -22.84
CA ALA A 164 -4.46 -17.72 -22.84
C ALA A 164 -5.31 -17.56 -24.11
N ALA A 165 -5.69 -16.33 -24.46
CA ALA A 165 -6.52 -16.05 -25.63
C ALA A 165 -5.85 -16.41 -26.97
N LEU A 166 -4.52 -16.32 -27.06
CA LEU A 166 -3.77 -16.75 -28.24
C LEU A 166 -3.60 -18.27 -28.30
N SER A 167 -3.37 -18.92 -27.15
CA SER A 167 -3.30 -20.38 -27.06
C SER A 167 -4.62 -21.04 -27.48
N ASP A 168 -5.77 -20.46 -27.10
CA ASP A 168 -7.10 -20.97 -27.48
C ASP A 168 -7.34 -20.95 -29.00
N ARG A 169 -6.53 -20.18 -29.74
CA ARG A 169 -6.60 -20.03 -31.20
C ARG A 169 -5.52 -20.82 -31.94
N ALA A 170 -4.83 -21.72 -31.23
CA ALA A 170 -3.71 -22.51 -31.77
C ALA A 170 -2.58 -21.62 -32.33
N LEU A 171 -2.36 -20.44 -31.73
CA LEU A 171 -1.18 -19.63 -32.00
C LEU A 171 -0.14 -19.86 -30.91
N ASP A 172 0.92 -20.57 -31.27
CA ASP A 172 2.03 -20.82 -30.37
C ASP A 172 2.81 -19.53 -30.09
N LEU A 173 2.92 -19.17 -28.82
CA LEU A 173 3.84 -18.15 -28.34
C LEU A 173 5.12 -18.82 -27.87
N VAL A 174 6.27 -18.19 -28.11
CA VAL A 174 7.50 -18.61 -27.45
C VAL A 174 7.37 -18.53 -25.91
N PRO A 175 8.14 -19.32 -25.13
CA PRO A 175 8.00 -19.35 -23.66
C PRO A 175 8.15 -17.99 -22.98
N SER A 176 9.03 -17.13 -23.52
CA SER A 176 9.28 -15.77 -23.05
C SER A 176 8.96 -14.76 -24.14
N PRO A 177 7.66 -14.51 -24.42
CA PRO A 177 7.28 -13.64 -25.53
C PRO A 177 7.54 -12.17 -25.17
N VAL A 178 7.99 -11.39 -26.16
CA VAL A 178 8.16 -9.94 -26.01
C VAL A 178 6.79 -9.28 -26.02
N ALA A 179 6.41 -8.68 -24.89
CA ALA A 179 5.20 -7.87 -24.82
C ALA A 179 5.57 -6.40 -25.09
N VAL A 180 4.88 -5.76 -26.02
CA VAL A 180 5.03 -4.31 -26.25
C VAL A 180 3.68 -3.65 -26.06
N THR A 181 3.67 -2.49 -25.41
CA THR A 181 2.50 -1.60 -25.37
C THR A 181 2.81 -0.40 -26.25
N PRO A 182 2.38 -0.39 -27.53
CA PRO A 182 2.68 0.70 -28.44
C PRO A 182 1.98 1.99 -28.02
N TRP A 183 2.58 3.13 -28.35
CA TRP A 183 1.94 4.43 -28.16
C TRP A 183 1.00 4.72 -29.31
N VAL A 184 -0.22 5.19 -28.99
CA VAL A 184 -1.20 5.63 -30.01
C VAL A 184 -0.89 7.05 -30.51
N GLY A 185 -0.05 7.79 -29.80
CA GLY A 185 0.37 9.15 -30.14
C GLY A 185 1.88 9.26 -30.30
N SER A 186 2.38 10.49 -30.35
CA SER A 186 3.83 10.72 -30.42
C SER A 186 4.53 10.26 -29.13
N ARG A 187 5.80 9.85 -29.28
CA ARG A 187 6.72 9.59 -28.15
C ARG A 187 6.69 10.72 -27.11
N ALA A 188 6.69 11.97 -27.60
CA ALA A 188 6.68 13.15 -26.74
C ALA A 188 5.45 13.19 -25.83
N ALA A 189 4.26 12.91 -26.38
CA ALA A 189 3.01 12.89 -25.63
C ALA A 189 2.99 11.74 -24.61
N ALA A 190 3.43 10.55 -25.00
CA ALA A 190 3.43 9.37 -24.14
C ALA A 190 4.36 9.50 -22.93
N LEU A 191 5.56 10.07 -23.13
CA LEU A 191 6.53 10.26 -22.05
C LEU A 191 6.24 11.49 -21.18
N ALA A 192 5.53 12.49 -21.71
CA ALA A 192 5.12 13.65 -20.93
C ALA A 192 4.01 13.32 -19.91
N GLU A 193 3.28 12.22 -20.09
CA GLU A 193 2.23 11.82 -19.15
C GLU A 193 2.83 11.35 -17.81
N PRO A 194 2.43 11.96 -16.68
CA PRO A 194 2.94 11.59 -15.37
C PRO A 194 2.53 10.16 -15.01
N VAL A 195 3.46 9.39 -14.44
CA VAL A 195 3.15 8.06 -13.92
C VAL A 195 2.25 8.23 -12.70
N ARG A 196 1.05 7.64 -12.75
CA ARG A 196 0.09 7.69 -11.64
C ARG A 196 -0.25 6.28 -11.19
N THR A 197 0.24 5.90 -10.01
CA THR A 197 -0.20 4.66 -9.38
C THR A 197 -1.46 4.93 -8.56
N GLY A 198 -2.58 4.26 -8.90
CA GLY A 198 -3.86 4.42 -8.17
C GLY A 198 -3.78 4.09 -6.67
N ALA A 199 -2.82 3.24 -6.28
CA ALA A 199 -2.59 2.84 -4.89
C ALA A 199 -2.36 4.02 -3.94
N ARG A 200 -1.74 5.12 -4.39
CA ARG A 200 -1.47 6.29 -3.53
C ARG A 200 -2.76 6.94 -3.02
N VAL A 201 -3.79 7.00 -3.87
CA VAL A 201 -5.10 7.58 -3.53
C VAL A 201 -5.81 6.69 -2.52
N VAL A 202 -5.76 5.37 -2.72
CA VAL A 202 -6.36 4.39 -1.80
C VAL A 202 -5.68 4.46 -0.42
N LEU A 203 -4.35 4.45 -0.37
CA LEU A 203 -3.61 4.55 0.90
C LEU A 203 -3.88 5.85 1.64
N PHE A 204 -3.98 6.96 0.92
CA PHE A 204 -4.32 8.25 1.50
C PHE A 204 -5.71 8.23 2.15
N TRP A 205 -6.72 7.69 1.46
CA TRP A 205 -8.07 7.57 2.02
C TRP A 205 -8.14 6.62 3.22
N LEU A 206 -7.44 5.49 3.15
CA LEU A 206 -7.34 4.57 4.29
C LEU A 206 -6.67 5.23 5.50
N ALA A 207 -5.60 6.00 5.28
CA ALA A 207 -4.95 6.75 6.34
C ALA A 207 -5.91 7.79 6.97
N ALA A 208 -6.64 8.55 6.14
CA ALA A 208 -7.63 9.51 6.61
C ALA A 208 -8.73 8.85 7.44
N LEU A 209 -9.24 7.70 6.99
CA LEU A 209 -10.25 6.93 7.74
C LEU A 209 -9.70 6.43 9.09
N CYS A 210 -8.46 5.91 9.12
CA CYS A 210 -7.81 5.53 10.38
C CYS A 210 -7.63 6.72 11.31
N LEU A 211 -7.21 7.88 10.80
CA LEU A 211 -7.05 9.10 11.59
C LEU A 211 -8.38 9.55 12.21
N LEU A 212 -9.46 9.56 11.41
CA LEU A 212 -10.80 9.88 11.88
C LEU A 212 -11.31 8.89 12.94
N ALA A 213 -11.06 7.59 12.76
CA ALA A 213 -11.39 6.58 13.76
C ALA A 213 -10.61 6.79 15.07
N GLY A 214 -9.32 7.15 14.99
CA GLY A 214 -8.51 7.53 16.14
C GLY A 214 -9.07 8.74 16.89
N LEU A 215 -9.44 9.80 16.17
CA LEU A 215 -10.03 11.02 16.74
C LEU A 215 -11.41 10.76 17.35
N GLY A 216 -12.26 9.97 16.69
CA GLY A 216 -13.54 9.53 17.23
C GLY A 216 -13.37 8.72 18.51
N GLY A 217 -12.38 7.81 18.53
CA GLY A 217 -12.02 7.02 19.70
C GLY A 217 -11.56 7.86 20.88
N THR A 218 -10.69 8.86 20.67
CA THR A 218 -10.24 9.76 21.74
C THR A 218 -11.35 10.68 22.23
N TRP A 219 -12.20 11.18 21.33
CA TRP A 219 -13.36 11.98 21.73
C TRP A 219 -14.35 11.17 22.58
N TRP A 220 -14.65 9.93 22.17
CA TRP A 220 -15.54 9.06 22.91
C TRP A 220 -14.97 8.64 24.27
N SER A 221 -13.66 8.36 24.36
CA SER A 221 -13.01 8.04 25.63
C SER A 221 -13.06 9.24 26.59
N ARG A 222 -12.80 10.46 26.09
CA ARG A 222 -12.90 11.69 26.89
C ARG A 222 -14.32 11.93 27.39
N ARG A 223 -15.32 11.74 26.53
CA ARG A 223 -16.74 11.90 26.91
C ARG A 223 -17.17 10.90 27.99
N ARG A 224 -16.67 9.65 27.92
CA ARG A 224 -16.91 8.65 28.96
C ARG A 224 -16.20 8.97 30.27
N GLU A 225 -14.97 9.47 30.21
CA GLU A 225 -14.23 9.90 31.41
C GLU A 225 -14.93 11.09 32.09
N ALA A 226 -15.39 12.08 31.32
CA ALA A 226 -16.17 13.21 31.83
C ALA A 226 -17.48 12.77 32.52
N ALA A 227 -18.25 11.88 31.88
CA ALA A 227 -19.49 11.36 32.48
C ALA A 227 -19.24 10.58 33.80
N GLN A 228 -18.12 9.84 33.89
CA GLN A 228 -17.74 9.15 35.13
C GLN A 228 -17.27 10.11 36.22
N GLU A 229 -16.71 11.25 35.85
CA GLU A 229 -16.29 12.28 36.79
C GLU A 229 -17.49 13.04 37.35
N ASP A 230 -18.49 13.35 36.52
CA ASP A 230 -19.78 13.91 36.95
C ASP A 230 -20.50 12.97 37.95
N ASP A 231 -20.62 11.67 37.64
CA ASP A 231 -21.22 10.68 38.56
C ASP A 231 -20.47 10.60 39.91
N ARG A 232 -19.14 10.73 39.88
CA ARG A 232 -18.30 10.74 41.09
C ARG A 232 -18.42 12.03 41.89
N GLN A 233 -18.76 13.15 41.28
CA GLN A 233 -19.02 14.40 42.00
C GLN A 233 -20.40 14.40 42.66
N ILE A 234 -21.39 13.72 42.06
CA ILE A 234 -22.75 13.61 42.60
C ILE A 234 -22.84 12.64 43.79
N MET A 235 -22.16 11.48 43.72
CA MET A 235 -22.17 10.46 44.78
C MET A 235 -21.77 10.93 46.20
N PRO A 236 -20.71 11.74 46.41
CA PRO A 236 -20.35 12.21 47.75
C PRO A 236 -21.37 13.18 48.36
N GLN A 237 -22.25 13.81 47.57
CA GLN A 237 -23.33 14.63 48.12
C GLN A 237 -24.50 13.78 48.62
N MET A 238 -24.77 12.62 48.01
CA MET A 238 -25.81 11.70 48.48
C MET A 238 -25.39 10.90 49.73
N PHE A 239 -24.08 10.67 49.90
CA PHE A 239 -23.52 10.00 51.09
C PHE A 239 -22.77 10.94 52.02
N ALA A 240 -22.92 12.26 51.84
CA ALA A 240 -22.71 13.19 52.93
C ALA A 240 -23.82 12.89 53.95
N VAL A 241 -23.60 11.84 54.76
CA VAL A 241 -24.18 11.75 56.10
C VAL A 241 -24.04 13.18 56.63
N PRO A 242 -25.13 13.87 56.98
CA PRO A 242 -25.01 15.20 57.54
C PRO A 242 -23.95 15.04 58.60
N TYR A 243 -22.80 15.71 58.43
CA TYR A 243 -21.83 15.80 59.50
C TYR A 243 -22.70 16.23 60.66
N PHE A 244 -22.85 15.33 61.64
CA PHE A 244 -23.39 15.72 62.92
C PHE A 244 -22.57 16.95 63.24
N GLN A 245 -23.17 18.14 63.14
CA GLN A 245 -22.55 19.32 63.68
C GLN A 245 -22.22 18.87 65.09
N PRO A 246 -20.93 18.82 65.47
CA PRO A 246 -20.59 18.39 66.81
C PRO A 246 -21.42 19.30 67.70
N LEU A 247 -22.39 18.70 68.40
CA LEU A 247 -23.26 19.41 69.32
C LEU A 247 -22.29 20.22 70.16
N THR A 248 -22.34 21.54 70.07
CA THR A 248 -21.50 22.41 70.88
C THR A 248 -21.69 21.94 72.31
N GLU A 249 -20.64 21.34 72.88
CA GLU A 249 -20.67 20.75 74.21
C GLU A 249 -21.29 21.78 75.15
N SER A 250 -22.50 21.53 75.64
CA SER A 250 -23.06 22.38 76.68
C SER A 250 -22.10 22.33 77.86
N ALA A 251 -21.82 23.47 78.51
CA ALA A 251 -20.87 23.55 79.63
C ALA A 251 -21.14 22.51 80.73
N LYS A 252 -22.40 22.05 80.88
CA LYS A 252 -22.80 21.00 81.82
C LYS A 252 -22.35 19.59 81.46
N ALA A 253 -22.06 19.31 80.19
CA ALA A 253 -21.60 17.98 79.76
C ALA A 253 -20.11 17.75 80.07
N ARG A 254 -19.31 18.82 80.16
CA ARG A 254 -17.87 18.74 80.49
C ARG A 254 -17.59 18.32 81.94
N ASP A 255 -18.48 18.62 82.88
CA ASP A 255 -18.25 18.35 84.30
C ASP A 255 -18.73 16.98 84.79
N ARG A 256 -19.42 16.19 83.95
CA ARG A 256 -20.01 14.90 84.38
C ARG A 256 -19.18 13.66 84.06
N PHE A 257 -18.20 13.76 83.17
CA PHE A 257 -17.35 12.63 82.82
C PHE A 257 -15.89 12.98 83.09
N PRO A 258 -15.17 12.22 83.94
CA PRO A 258 -13.72 12.36 84.03
C PRO A 258 -13.11 12.13 82.64
N PRO A 259 -12.05 12.87 82.28
CA PRO A 259 -11.45 12.78 80.96
C PRO A 259 -11.05 11.33 80.68
N LEU A 260 -11.63 10.74 79.63
CA LEU A 260 -11.14 9.47 79.11
C LEU A 260 -9.65 9.64 78.74
N PRO A 261 -8.79 8.66 79.05
CA PRO A 261 -7.40 8.70 78.64
C PRO A 261 -7.35 8.94 77.12
N GLY A 262 -6.66 10.01 76.73
CA GLY A 262 -6.59 10.43 75.33
C GLY A 262 -6.12 9.28 74.44
N PRO A 263 -6.68 9.14 73.23
CA PRO A 263 -6.22 8.13 72.28
C PRO A 263 -4.71 8.29 72.10
N GLU A 264 -3.94 7.25 72.43
CA GLU A 264 -2.50 7.20 72.22
C GLU A 264 -2.21 7.60 70.78
N ASP A 265 -1.46 8.68 70.59
CA ASP A 265 -1.11 9.19 69.27
C ASP A 265 -0.32 8.11 68.51
N PRO A 266 -0.87 7.51 67.45
CA PRO A 266 -0.19 6.45 66.70
C PRO A 266 1.10 6.96 66.00
N ARG A 267 1.35 8.28 66.02
CA ARG A 267 2.60 8.89 65.53
C ARG A 267 3.79 8.67 66.46
N LEU A 268 3.58 8.23 67.70
CA LEU A 268 4.65 7.88 68.66
C LEU A 268 5.09 6.41 68.58
N ARG A 269 4.69 5.67 67.53
CA ARG A 269 5.34 4.38 67.27
C ARG A 269 6.77 4.62 66.75
N PRO A 270 7.81 4.15 67.46
CA PRO A 270 9.17 4.25 66.96
C PRO A 270 9.25 3.56 65.59
N SER A 271 9.75 4.30 64.60
CA SER A 271 10.01 3.79 63.27
C SER A 271 10.98 2.61 63.39
N VAL A 272 10.47 1.39 63.27
CA VAL A 272 11.33 0.21 63.13
C VAL A 272 12.14 0.43 61.86
N ALA A 273 13.45 0.65 62.06
CA ALA A 273 14.42 0.90 61.03
C ALA A 273 14.28 -0.16 59.92
N ARG A 274 13.81 0.28 58.74
CA ARG A 274 13.81 -0.54 57.54
C ARG A 274 15.26 -0.90 57.23
N GLY A 275 15.61 -2.14 57.53
CA GLY A 275 16.89 -2.74 57.17
C GLY A 275 17.16 -2.54 55.68
N ARG A 276 18.28 -1.89 55.39
CA ARG A 276 18.94 -1.80 54.09
C ARG A 276 19.06 -3.22 53.52
N ARG A 277 18.15 -3.60 52.60
CA ARG A 277 18.35 -4.79 51.78
C ARG A 277 19.55 -4.51 50.87
N ARG A 278 20.68 -5.13 51.20
CA ARG A 278 21.86 -5.20 50.34
C ARG A 278 21.42 -5.81 49.01
N HIS A 279 21.64 -5.08 47.92
CA HIS A 279 21.54 -5.61 46.56
C HIS A 279 22.53 -6.78 46.43
N LEU A 280 21.99 -7.99 46.28
CA LEU A 280 22.77 -9.12 45.79
C LEU A 280 23.04 -8.91 44.29
N PRO A 281 24.27 -9.14 43.80
CA PRO A 281 24.59 -9.02 42.39
C PRO A 281 23.87 -10.11 41.60
N VAL A 282 23.17 -9.70 40.54
CA VAL A 282 22.52 -10.60 39.57
C VAL A 282 23.62 -11.26 38.74
N PRO A 283 23.65 -12.61 38.62
CA PRO A 283 24.61 -13.29 37.78
C PRO A 283 24.38 -12.96 36.30
N ARG A 284 25.45 -12.57 35.59
CA ARG A 284 25.44 -12.35 34.14
C ARG A 284 25.14 -13.67 33.43
N PRO A 285 24.21 -13.71 32.46
CA PRO A 285 24.02 -14.89 31.62
C PRO A 285 25.25 -15.13 30.75
N VAL A 286 25.79 -16.34 30.83
CA VAL A 286 26.87 -16.85 29.98
C VAL A 286 26.34 -16.94 28.54
N ARG A 287 26.94 -16.18 27.61
CA ARG A 287 26.72 -16.36 26.18
C ARG A 287 27.39 -17.66 25.75
N LEU A 288 26.59 -18.67 25.41
CA LEU A 288 27.05 -19.81 24.64
C LEU A 288 27.13 -19.39 23.17
N SER A 289 28.36 -19.24 22.69
CA SER A 289 28.69 -19.08 21.28
C SER A 289 28.41 -20.41 20.57
N VAL A 290 27.35 -20.47 19.77
CA VAL A 290 27.13 -21.59 18.84
C VAL A 290 27.78 -21.22 17.52
N GLU A 291 28.99 -21.76 17.32
CA GLU A 291 29.65 -21.85 16.02
C GLU A 291 28.77 -22.71 15.09
N ARG A 292 28.10 -22.07 14.12
CA ARG A 292 27.53 -22.79 12.97
C ARG A 292 28.56 -22.81 11.86
N SER A 293 29.26 -23.93 11.77
CA SER A 293 29.93 -24.40 10.57
C SER A 293 28.86 -24.77 9.52
N ALA A 294 28.95 -24.19 8.33
CA ALA A 294 28.23 -24.64 7.16
C ALA A 294 29.17 -24.61 5.95
N ARG A 295 29.27 -25.78 5.34
CA ARG A 295 29.88 -26.07 4.04
C ARG A 295 29.00 -25.56 2.90
#